data_AF-A0A0C2DM05-F1
#
_entry.id   AF-A0A0C2DM05-F1
#
_cell.length_a   1.000
_cell.length_b   1.000
_cell.length_c   1.000
_cell.angle_alpha   90.00
_cell.angle_beta   90.00
_cell.angle_gamma   90.00
#
_symmetry.space_group_name_H-M   'P 1'
#
loop_
_entity.id
_entity.type
_entity.pdbx_description
1 polymer ?
#
loop_
_entity_poly.entity_id
_entity_poly.type
_entity_poly.pdbx_seq_one_letter_code
_entity_poly.pdbx_strand_id
1 'polypeptide(L)'
;MARVLNRTAQDVTTMAGKLKHMKQTFVEWTQTEQKQLEAALQQFPKGCEERWDKIAAAVPTKTKEQCQQRLKELVELVRRKKAGKT
;
A
#
# COMPACT_ATOMS: atom_id res chain seq x y z
N MET A 1 35.29 -25.69 -0.47
CA MET A 1 33.86 -26.03 -0.32
C MET A 1 33.31 -25.33 0.93
N ALA A 2 32.73 -24.13 0.80
CA ALA A 2 31.84 -23.53 1.81
C ALA A 2 31.27 -22.22 1.25
N ARG A 3 30.00 -22.21 0.86
CA ARG A 3 29.24 -20.98 0.58
C ARG A 3 28.61 -20.53 1.88
N VAL A 4 29.27 -19.64 2.61
CA VAL A 4 28.62 -18.88 3.70
C VAL A 4 27.87 -17.73 3.04
N LEU A 5 26.57 -17.90 2.79
CA LEU A 5 25.69 -16.80 2.43
C LEU A 5 25.44 -15.97 3.69
N ASN A 6 26.33 -15.01 3.93
CA ASN A 6 26.15 -13.94 4.88
C ASN A 6 25.03 -13.03 4.38
N ARG A 7 23.82 -13.22 4.91
CA ARG A 7 22.64 -12.41 4.60
C ARG A 7 22.68 -11.17 5.49
N THR A 8 23.56 -10.23 5.16
CA THR A 8 23.73 -8.99 5.92
C THR A 8 22.55 -8.05 5.64
N ALA A 9 21.87 -7.67 6.73
CA ALA A 9 20.97 -6.54 6.77
C ALA A 9 21.62 -5.28 6.18
N GLN A 10 20.87 -4.54 5.36
CA GLN A 10 20.93 -3.08 5.20
C GLN A 10 20.01 -2.62 4.05
N ASP A 11 18.90 -1.97 4.40
CA ASP A 11 18.61 -0.64 3.86
C ASP A 11 17.87 0.15 4.94
N VAL A 12 18.66 0.76 5.81
CA VAL A 12 18.26 1.75 6.82
C VAL A 12 19.01 3.03 6.51
N THR A 13 18.56 3.77 5.50
CA THR A 13 19.22 5.02 5.10
C THR A 13 18.19 6.12 4.85
N THR A 14 18.21 7.10 5.75
CA THR A 14 17.93 8.53 5.50
C THR A 14 16.46 8.94 5.29
N MET A 15 15.87 9.62 6.30
CA MET A 15 15.20 10.94 6.14
C MET A 15 14.64 11.47 7.48
N ALA A 16 15.53 12.02 8.32
CA ALA A 16 15.23 12.76 9.55
C ALA A 16 14.80 14.22 9.31
N GLY A 17 13.95 14.50 8.30
CA GLY A 17 13.77 15.86 7.76
C GLY A 17 12.36 16.43 7.64
N LYS A 18 11.29 15.73 8.07
CA LYS A 18 9.90 16.26 7.90
C LYS A 18 8.96 15.85 9.04
N LEU A 19 9.22 16.41 10.21
CA LEU A 19 8.37 16.40 11.41
C LEU A 19 7.07 17.23 11.25
N LYS A 20 6.34 17.12 10.13
CA LYS A 20 5.03 17.76 9.92
C LYS A 20 3.91 16.85 9.42
N HIS A 21 4.15 15.55 9.26
CA HIS A 21 3.11 14.55 8.92
C HIS A 21 3.08 13.38 9.91
N MET A 22 3.28 13.69 11.20
CA MET A 22 3.39 12.73 12.30
C MET A 22 2.03 12.09 12.64
N LYS A 23 1.57 11.19 11.75
CA LYS A 23 0.63 10.10 12.03
C LYS A 23 0.64 9.03 10.93
N GLN A 24 1.65 9.01 10.07
CA GLN A 24 1.85 7.88 9.16
C GLN A 24 2.60 6.80 9.93
N THR A 25 1.88 6.08 10.80
CA THR A 25 2.27 4.73 11.14
C THR A 25 2.57 4.04 9.82
N PHE A 26 3.79 3.57 9.62
CA PHE A 26 4.14 2.72 8.50
C PHE A 26 3.33 1.44 8.68
N VAL A 27 2.06 1.46 8.22
CA VAL A 27 1.17 0.33 8.44
C VAL A 27 1.45 -0.66 7.34
N GLU A 28 2.28 -1.64 7.67
CA GLU A 28 2.57 -2.78 6.82
C GLU A 28 1.23 -3.44 6.46
N TRP A 29 0.93 -3.53 5.16
CA TRP A 29 -0.29 -4.16 4.68
C TRP A 29 -0.12 -5.67 4.76
N THR A 30 -0.86 -6.31 5.66
CA THR A 30 -0.90 -7.77 5.70
C THR A 30 -1.63 -8.31 4.48
N GLN A 31 -1.38 -9.57 4.14
CA GLN A 31 -2.00 -10.22 2.99
C GLN A 31 -3.54 -10.23 3.05
N THR A 32 -4.09 -10.36 4.26
CA THR A 32 -5.54 -10.33 4.51
C THR A 32 -6.12 -8.95 4.23
N GLU A 33 -5.50 -7.90 4.76
CA GLU A 33 -5.94 -6.51 4.55
C GLU A 33 -5.84 -6.10 3.08
N GLN A 34 -4.77 -6.51 2.41
CA GLN A 34 -4.58 -6.28 0.98
C GLN A 34 -5.69 -6.96 0.16
N LYS A 35 -6.05 -8.21 0.49
CA LYS A 35 -7.19 -8.91 -0.14
C LYS A 35 -8.51 -8.19 0.12
N GLN A 36 -8.76 -7.71 1.34
CA GLN A 36 -9.99 -6.99 1.69
C GLN A 36 -10.09 -5.68 0.90
N LEU A 37 -8.99 -4.93 0.79
CA LEU A 37 -8.94 -3.72 -0.04
C LEU A 37 -9.23 -4.04 -1.50
N GLU A 38 -8.58 -5.04 -2.09
CA GLU A 38 -8.79 -5.44 -3.48
C GLU A 38 -10.24 -5.86 -3.75
N ALA A 39 -10.82 -6.69 -2.88
CA ALA A 39 -12.21 -7.11 -2.98
C ALA A 39 -13.17 -5.91 -2.86
N ALA A 40 -12.92 -4.96 -1.96
CA ALA A 40 -13.73 -3.76 -1.83
C ALA A 40 -13.60 -2.84 -3.05
N LEU A 41 -12.39 -2.71 -3.62
CA LEU A 41 -12.15 -1.93 -4.84
C LEU A 41 -12.84 -2.51 -6.08
N GLN A 42 -12.98 -3.84 -6.15
CA GLN A 42 -13.75 -4.51 -7.20
C GLN A 42 -15.25 -4.33 -7.02
N GLN A 43 -15.75 -4.40 -5.78
CA GLN A 43 -17.17 -4.21 -5.46
C GLN A 43 -17.63 -2.77 -5.65
N PHE A 44 -16.77 -1.78 -5.38
CA PHE A 44 -17.11 -0.36 -5.44
C PHE A 44 -16.30 0.34 -6.55
N PRO A 45 -16.77 0.30 -7.82
CA PRO A 45 -16.12 0.97 -8.94
C PRO A 45 -16.17 2.51 -8.81
N LYS A 46 -15.55 3.21 -9.77
CA LYS A 46 -15.45 4.68 -9.73
C LYS A 46 -16.84 5.27 -10.03
N GLY A 47 -17.35 6.12 -9.15
CA GLY A 47 -18.67 6.76 -9.32
C GLY A 47 -19.53 6.80 -8.06
N CYS A 48 -19.24 5.97 -7.04
CA CYS A 48 -19.91 6.06 -5.73
C CYS A 48 -19.16 7.00 -4.79
N GLU A 49 -19.84 8.00 -4.24
CA GLU A 49 -19.29 8.90 -3.21
C GLU A 49 -18.99 8.14 -1.91
N GLU A 50 -19.82 7.16 -1.54
CA GLU A 50 -19.63 6.28 -0.38
C GLU A 50 -18.55 5.19 -0.57
N ARG A 51 -17.90 5.13 -1.74
CA ARG A 51 -16.91 4.09 -2.06
C ARG A 51 -15.85 3.97 -0.96
N TRP A 52 -15.29 5.09 -0.54
CA TRP A 52 -14.20 5.11 0.42
C TRP A 52 -14.64 4.78 1.84
N ASP A 53 -15.89 5.08 2.18
CA ASP A 53 -16.49 4.72 3.46
C ASP A 53 -16.68 3.20 3.54
N LYS A 54 -17.23 2.59 2.48
CA LYS A 54 -17.37 1.12 2.40
C LYS A 54 -16.04 0.38 2.34
N ILE A 55 -15.03 0.96 1.68
CA ILE A 55 -13.67 0.39 1.67
C ILE A 55 -13.05 0.45 3.07
N ALA A 56 -13.19 1.56 3.79
CA ALA A 56 -12.70 1.66 5.17
C ALA A 56 -13.44 0.69 6.10
N ALA A 57 -14.75 0.48 5.89
CA ALA A 57 -15.52 -0.51 6.62
C ALA A 57 -15.03 -1.96 6.35
N ALA A 58 -14.58 -2.24 5.11
CA ALA A 58 -14.02 -3.55 4.76
C ALA A 58 -12.61 -3.78 5.34
N VAL A 59 -11.88 -2.72 5.67
CA VAL A 59 -10.53 -2.78 6.25
C VAL A 59 -10.51 -1.93 7.53
N PRO A 60 -11.13 -2.38 8.64
CA PRO A 60 -11.31 -1.56 9.85
C PRO A 60 -9.98 -1.18 10.53
N THR A 61 -8.90 -1.87 10.19
CA THR A 61 -7.53 -1.59 10.64
C THR A 61 -6.87 -0.43 9.89
N LYS A 62 -7.47 0.04 8.80
CA LYS A 62 -6.95 1.10 7.91
C LYS A 62 -8.01 2.18 7.74
N THR A 63 -7.56 3.42 7.58
CA THR A 63 -8.48 4.53 7.31
C THR A 63 -8.77 4.64 5.81
N LYS A 64 -9.84 5.37 5.47
CA LYS A 64 -10.16 5.72 4.08
C LYS A 64 -8.99 6.36 3.34
N GLU A 65 -8.24 7.23 4.01
CA GLU A 65 -7.06 7.91 3.45
C GLU A 65 -5.93 6.92 3.14
N GLN A 66 -5.68 5.95 4.03
CA GLN A 66 -4.68 4.91 3.78
C GLN A 66 -5.08 4.00 2.61
N CYS A 67 -6.36 3.68 2.49
CA CYS A 67 -6.88 2.91 1.36
C CYS A 67 -6.74 3.67 0.03
N GLN A 68 -6.99 4.98 0.04
CA GLN A 68 -6.78 5.85 -1.12
C GLN A 68 -5.33 5.90 -1.56
N GLN A 69 -4.42 6.14 -0.60
CA GLN A 69 -2.98 6.20 -0.87
C GLN A 69 -2.49 4.86 -1.44
N ARG A 70 -2.90 3.74 -0.83
CA ARG A 70 -2.52 2.40 -1.29
C ARG A 70 -3.01 2.12 -2.71
N LEU A 71 -4.25 2.49 -3.04
CA LEU A 71 -4.77 2.37 -4.41
C LEU A 71 -3.94 3.18 -5.40
N LYS A 72 -3.58 4.42 -5.05
CA LYS A 72 -2.79 5.29 -5.92
C LYS A 72 -1.45 4.64 -6.26
N GLU A 73 -0.74 4.11 -5.27
CA GLU A 73 0.52 3.39 -5.47
C GLU A 73 0.36 2.16 -6.38
N LEU A 74 -0.67 1.34 -6.16
CA LEU A 74 -0.95 0.17 -6.99
C LEU A 74 -1.24 0.57 -8.45
N VAL A 75 -2.02 1.61 -8.67
CA VAL A 75 -2.33 2.12 -10.01
C VAL A 75 -1.06 2.61 -10.71
N GLU A 76 -0.18 3.33 -10.00
CA GLU A 76 1.11 3.77 -10.56
C GLU A 76 2.02 2.59 -10.90
N LEU A 77 2.11 1.58 -10.03
CA LEU A 77 2.90 0.37 -10.26
C LEU A 77 2.39 -0.41 -11.48
N VAL A 78 1.07 -0.62 -11.58
CA VAL A 78 0.45 -1.29 -12.73
C VAL A 78 0.70 -0.53 -14.03
N ARG A 79 0.58 0.80 -14.02
CA ARG A 79 0.87 1.65 -15.18
C ARG A 79 2.33 1.52 -15.62
N ARG A 80 3.29 1.60 -14.69
CA ARG A 80 4.72 1.43 -14.96
C ARG A 80 5.04 0.04 -15.51
N LYS A 81 4.45 -1.00 -14.93
CA LYS A 81 4.64 -2.40 -15.37
C LYS A 81 4.05 -2.66 -16.76
N LYS A 82 2.98 -1.94 -17.14
CA LYS A 82 2.40 -2.02 -18.49
C LYS A 82 3.26 -1.28 -19.53
N ALA A 83 3.90 -0.17 -19.16
CA ALA A 83 4.75 0.61 -20.07
C ALA A 83 6.09 -0.08 -20.42
N GLY A 84 6.66 -0.89 -19.52
CA GLY A 84 7.90 -1.64 -19.76
C GLY A 84 7.72 -3.00 -20.46
N LYS A 85 6.52 -3.31 -20.98
CA LYS A 85 6.19 -4.58 -21.64
C LYS A 85 5.84 -4.42 -23.14
N THR A 86 6.25 -3.33 -23.74
CA THR A 86 6.17 -3.06 -25.19
C THR A 86 7.58 -2.82 -25.70
#